data_AF-A0A915E8V7-F1
#
_entry.id   AF-A0A915E8V7-F1
#
_cell.length_a   1.000
_cell.length_b   1.000
_cell.length_c   1.000
_cell.angle_alpha   90.00
_cell.angle_beta   90.00
_cell.angle_gamma   90.00
#
_symmetry.space_group_name_H-M   'P 1'
#
loop_
_entity.id
_entity.type
_entity.pdbx_description
1 polymer ?
#
loop_
_entity_poly.entity_id
_entity_poly.type
_entity_poly.pdbx_seq_one_letter_code
_entity_poly.pdbx_strand_id
1 'polypeptide(L)'
;MPIIKAVIFDMGGVLIPSPMQLWGNFETSRSLLSGSAVSTLLSAEVCSIFNALERGEINTTGFRERVLSLYSKRNNNLSGHAFLPIFSQLFDCANSAFEIDLRWIHLIETLKAEGIKVGVLTNNWFTDRARSKKTHALGEYTSLFDVIVESCSRSPKPESAIYEHILHMINVEPQSIVFVDDLGVNLKPARELGFHTVKCENIDQTISDMEKIVGISVKNYVTGTRVSAPEEDLPREPLINILIENSAIKLLHHTIWWLGNLFTDMLRKKPRGPLLPSAHLINREFRVQSAIRGRVPVAKMVDYVEDVLDTPFYLMEYCNGRVFTNPNLPDCLPMERKRIYKEVARVLSSIHSVDLSQVGLMDFGPSGNYMERNLKRLVNIPTNKEHTLVHGDFRLDNLIFHPTEAQVLAVLDWEMSTLGDPLSDLASCLFAHYFSSQVTSFVVSQLCDQKKPTALEWDFYVAFAAFRNAVLATGVYRRFLDGQASNKESAAKFAQMPKKMIELGLKVTGHQATATPRIMNGVSIEQNENIGFVRWL
;
A
#
# COMPACT_ATOMS: atom_id res chain seq x y z
N MET A 1 -9.92 34.18 -8.21
CA MET A 1 -10.86 33.19 -8.80
C MET A 1 -11.29 32.24 -7.70
N PRO A 2 -12.46 31.58 -7.77
CA PRO A 2 -12.84 30.58 -6.77
C PRO A 2 -11.84 29.42 -6.79
N ILE A 3 -11.23 29.14 -5.64
CA ILE A 3 -10.42 27.94 -5.43
C ILE A 3 -11.40 26.85 -4.98
N ILE A 4 -11.42 25.70 -5.66
CA ILE A 4 -12.26 24.57 -5.26
C ILE A 4 -11.83 24.09 -3.86
N LYS A 5 -12.80 23.84 -2.98
CA LYS A 5 -12.59 23.43 -1.59
C LYS A 5 -13.18 22.06 -1.26
N ALA A 6 -14.05 21.54 -2.11
CA ALA A 6 -14.52 20.16 -1.99
C ALA A 6 -14.81 19.50 -3.34
N VAL A 7 -14.69 18.17 -3.35
CA VAL A 7 -15.11 17.29 -4.42
C VAL A 7 -16.05 16.23 -3.86
N ILE A 8 -17.16 15.98 -4.55
CA ILE A 8 -18.17 15.01 -4.18
C ILE A 8 -18.32 14.01 -5.33
N PHE A 9 -18.28 12.71 -5.02
CA PHE A 9 -18.48 11.63 -5.98
C PHE A 9 -19.81 10.91 -5.73
N ASP A 10 -20.46 10.39 -6.77
CA ASP A 10 -21.36 9.25 -6.60
C ASP A 10 -20.55 7.98 -6.27
N MET A 11 -21.20 6.95 -5.73
CA MET A 11 -20.61 5.64 -5.52
C MET A 11 -20.76 4.79 -6.78
N GLY A 12 -22.00 4.47 -7.18
CA GLY A 12 -22.28 3.66 -8.38
C GLY A 12 -22.00 4.43 -9.68
N GLY A 13 -21.43 3.74 -10.67
CA GLY A 13 -21.11 4.33 -11.98
C GLY A 13 -19.91 5.28 -11.99
N VAL A 14 -19.38 5.62 -10.80
CA VAL A 14 -18.21 6.48 -10.62
C VAL A 14 -17.11 5.72 -9.88
N LEU A 15 -17.21 5.59 -8.56
CA LEU A 15 -16.20 4.92 -7.73
C LEU A 15 -16.23 3.39 -7.86
N ILE A 16 -17.42 2.80 -8.05
CA ILE A 16 -17.64 1.36 -8.28
C ILE A 16 -18.53 1.15 -9.53
N PRO A 17 -18.56 -0.05 -10.14
CA PRO A 17 -19.36 -0.31 -11.33
C PRO A 17 -20.85 0.04 -11.18
N SER A 18 -21.47 0.58 -12.23
CA SER A 18 -22.89 0.97 -12.21
C SER A 18 -23.80 -0.26 -12.00
N PRO A 19 -24.69 -0.28 -10.99
CA PRO A 19 -25.60 -1.41 -10.76
C PRO A 19 -26.43 -1.78 -11.99
N MET A 20 -26.83 -0.79 -12.79
CA MET A 20 -27.58 -1.01 -14.05
C MET A 20 -26.80 -1.83 -15.07
N GLN A 21 -25.47 -1.66 -15.15
CA GLN A 21 -24.60 -2.47 -16.03
C GLN A 21 -24.45 -3.90 -15.49
N LEU A 22 -24.32 -4.06 -14.17
CA LEU A 22 -24.29 -5.39 -13.54
C LEU A 22 -25.59 -6.16 -13.78
N TRP A 23 -26.74 -5.46 -13.76
CA TRP A 23 -28.05 -6.05 -14.07
C TRP A 23 -28.18 -6.44 -15.55
N GLY A 24 -27.72 -5.62 -16.50
CA GLY A 24 -27.75 -5.96 -17.93
C GLY A 24 -26.84 -7.15 -18.30
N ASN A 25 -25.67 -7.23 -17.68
CA ASN A 25 -24.79 -8.40 -17.77
C ASN A 25 -25.46 -9.65 -17.16
N PHE A 26 -26.15 -9.49 -16.03
CA PHE A 26 -26.90 -10.56 -15.39
C PHE A 26 -28.08 -11.07 -16.24
N GLU A 27 -28.90 -10.17 -16.80
CA GLU A 27 -29.98 -10.50 -17.75
C GLU A 27 -29.47 -11.40 -18.89
N THR A 28 -28.38 -10.96 -19.53
CA THR A 28 -27.69 -11.67 -20.60
C THR A 28 -27.23 -13.06 -20.16
N SER A 29 -26.63 -13.16 -18.96
CA SER A 29 -26.15 -14.44 -18.40
C SER A 29 -27.25 -15.45 -18.03
N ARG A 30 -28.52 -15.01 -17.99
CA ARG A 30 -29.69 -15.81 -17.58
C ARG A 30 -30.78 -15.92 -18.65
N SER A 31 -30.52 -15.43 -19.87
CA SER A 31 -31.50 -15.34 -20.96
C SER A 31 -32.80 -14.63 -20.55
N LEU A 32 -32.69 -13.60 -19.71
CA LEU A 32 -33.81 -12.70 -19.40
C LEU A 32 -34.02 -11.69 -20.54
N LEU A 33 -35.18 -11.03 -20.57
CA LEU A 33 -35.44 -9.95 -21.50
C LEU A 33 -34.51 -8.76 -21.18
N SER A 34 -33.80 -8.24 -22.18
CA SER A 34 -32.87 -7.12 -21.98
C SER A 34 -33.61 -5.86 -21.51
N GLY A 35 -33.10 -5.22 -20.46
CA GLY A 35 -33.70 -4.09 -19.78
C GLY A 35 -34.85 -4.43 -18.82
N SER A 36 -35.27 -5.69 -18.69
CA SER A 36 -36.39 -6.09 -17.81
C SER A 36 -36.10 -5.89 -16.32
N ALA A 37 -34.85 -6.06 -15.90
CA ALA A 37 -34.40 -5.81 -14.54
C ALA A 37 -34.38 -4.31 -14.24
N VAL A 38 -33.74 -3.52 -15.10
CA VAL A 38 -33.66 -2.06 -14.97
C VAL A 38 -35.06 -1.43 -14.95
N SER A 39 -35.91 -1.77 -15.93
CA SER A 39 -37.28 -1.24 -16.04
C SER A 39 -38.25 -1.73 -14.95
N THR A 40 -37.92 -2.81 -14.26
CA THR A 40 -38.65 -3.24 -13.05
C THR A 40 -38.13 -2.53 -11.81
N LEU A 41 -36.81 -2.53 -11.56
CA LEU A 41 -36.23 -1.97 -10.35
C LEU A 41 -36.35 -0.45 -10.24
N LEU A 42 -36.38 0.26 -11.37
CA LEU A 42 -36.61 1.71 -11.45
C LEU A 42 -38.10 2.08 -11.66
N SER A 43 -39.03 1.14 -11.44
CA SER A 43 -40.47 1.40 -11.59
C SER A 43 -41.08 2.05 -10.34
N ALA A 44 -42.11 2.89 -10.52
CA ALA A 44 -42.79 3.57 -9.42
C ALA A 44 -43.36 2.59 -8.37
N GLU A 45 -43.79 1.39 -8.79
CA GLU A 45 -44.23 0.34 -7.89
C GLU A 45 -43.06 -0.22 -7.06
N VAL A 46 -41.86 -0.40 -7.63
CA VAL A 46 -40.68 -0.82 -6.86
C VAL A 46 -40.16 0.31 -5.97
N CYS A 47 -40.22 1.58 -6.40
CA CYS A 47 -39.98 2.72 -5.50
C CYS A 47 -40.94 2.70 -4.31
N SER A 48 -42.23 2.40 -4.51
CA SER A 48 -43.18 2.25 -3.40
C SER A 48 -42.87 1.06 -2.49
N ILE A 49 -42.27 -0.02 -3.01
CA ILE A 49 -41.84 -1.19 -2.22
C ILE A 49 -40.53 -0.88 -1.46
N PHE A 50 -39.59 -0.12 -2.04
CA PHE A 50 -38.42 0.42 -1.35
C PHE A 50 -38.82 1.36 -0.22
N ASN A 51 -39.72 2.31 -0.45
CA ASN A 51 -40.20 3.24 0.57
C ASN A 51 -40.84 2.49 1.77
N ALA A 52 -41.51 1.36 1.52
CA ALA A 52 -42.03 0.49 2.57
C ALA A 52 -40.93 -0.28 3.33
N LEU A 53 -39.83 -0.65 2.66
CA LEU A 53 -38.65 -1.25 3.29
C LEU A 53 -37.92 -0.23 4.18
N GLU A 54 -37.70 0.99 3.68
CA GLU A 54 -37.03 2.05 4.44
C GLU A 54 -37.84 2.54 5.64
N ARG A 55 -39.17 2.57 5.56
CA ARG A 55 -40.07 2.81 6.70
C ARG A 55 -40.18 1.60 7.65
N GLY A 56 -39.54 0.47 7.33
CA GLY A 56 -39.53 -0.75 8.15
C GLY A 56 -40.82 -1.57 8.11
N GLU A 57 -41.79 -1.17 7.28
CA GLU A 57 -43.10 -1.85 7.13
C GLU A 57 -42.89 -3.29 6.67
N ILE A 58 -41.96 -3.50 5.74
CA ILE A 58 -41.49 -4.81 5.28
C ILE A 58 -40.02 -5.07 5.66
N ASN A 59 -39.56 -6.30 5.48
CA ASN A 59 -38.15 -6.68 5.57
C ASN A 59 -37.62 -7.08 4.18
N THR A 60 -36.32 -7.39 4.07
CA THR A 60 -35.66 -7.80 2.81
C THR A 60 -36.34 -9.01 2.14
N THR A 61 -36.85 -9.97 2.92
CA THR A 61 -37.66 -11.10 2.40
C THR A 61 -38.96 -10.62 1.76
N GLY A 62 -39.76 -9.81 2.46
CA GLY A 62 -41.02 -9.28 1.95
C GLY A 62 -40.85 -8.26 0.82
N PHE A 63 -39.71 -7.57 0.76
CA PHE A 63 -39.30 -6.76 -0.40
C PHE A 63 -39.06 -7.67 -1.61
N ARG A 64 -38.20 -8.68 -1.45
CA ARG A 64 -37.87 -9.68 -2.48
C ARG A 64 -39.12 -10.34 -3.03
N GLU A 65 -40.02 -10.84 -2.19
CA GLU A 65 -41.29 -11.46 -2.61
C GLU A 65 -42.17 -10.53 -3.47
N ARG A 66 -42.30 -9.26 -3.07
CA ARG A 66 -43.12 -8.27 -3.80
C ARG A 66 -42.51 -7.92 -5.16
N VAL A 67 -41.20 -7.67 -5.21
CA VAL A 67 -40.50 -7.37 -6.47
C VAL A 67 -40.46 -8.58 -7.40
N LEU A 68 -40.30 -9.81 -6.87
CA LEU A 68 -40.43 -11.06 -7.65
C LEU A 68 -41.82 -11.21 -8.28
N SER A 69 -42.89 -10.95 -7.51
CA SER A 69 -44.27 -11.02 -8.02
C SER A 69 -44.52 -9.99 -9.12
N LEU A 70 -44.00 -8.76 -8.96
CA LEU A 70 -44.10 -7.70 -9.96
C LEU A 70 -43.29 -8.04 -11.23
N TYR A 71 -42.04 -8.49 -11.08
CA TYR A 71 -41.18 -8.87 -12.20
C TYR A 71 -41.83 -9.99 -13.04
N SER A 72 -42.35 -11.04 -12.39
CA SER A 72 -42.99 -12.16 -13.09
C SER A 72 -44.26 -11.73 -13.83
N LYS A 73 -45.11 -10.90 -13.20
CA LYS A 73 -46.32 -10.31 -13.84
C LYS A 73 -45.99 -9.43 -15.05
N ARG A 74 -44.93 -8.62 -14.97
CA ARG A 74 -44.50 -7.74 -16.07
C ARG A 74 -43.86 -8.50 -17.23
N ASN A 75 -43.20 -9.62 -16.96
CA ASN A 75 -42.41 -10.38 -17.93
C ASN A 75 -43.02 -11.76 -18.21
N ASN A 76 -44.28 -11.79 -18.68
CA ASN A 76 -44.96 -12.98 -19.23
C ASN A 76 -44.96 -14.24 -18.31
N ASN A 77 -45.08 -14.06 -16.99
CA ASN A 77 -44.98 -15.13 -15.99
C ASN A 77 -43.66 -15.92 -16.04
N LEU A 78 -42.57 -15.31 -16.53
CA LEU A 78 -41.22 -15.87 -16.35
C LEU A 78 -40.97 -16.13 -14.87
N SER A 79 -40.37 -17.28 -14.56
CA SER A 79 -40.13 -17.70 -13.18
C SER A 79 -39.26 -16.68 -12.45
N GLY A 80 -39.83 -16.04 -11.43
CA GLY A 80 -39.11 -15.08 -10.59
C GLY A 80 -37.85 -15.69 -9.96
N HIS A 81 -37.76 -17.01 -9.85
CA HIS A 81 -36.54 -17.69 -9.39
C HIS A 81 -35.31 -17.40 -10.27
N ALA A 82 -35.48 -17.06 -11.55
CA ALA A 82 -34.38 -16.61 -12.41
C ALA A 82 -33.89 -15.19 -12.06
N PHE A 83 -34.74 -14.36 -11.45
CA PHE A 83 -34.42 -13.00 -10.99
C PHE A 83 -33.75 -12.99 -9.60
N LEU A 84 -33.80 -14.10 -8.85
CA LEU A 84 -33.33 -14.16 -7.45
C LEU A 84 -31.88 -13.68 -7.19
N PRO A 85 -30.86 -14.00 -8.01
CA PRO A 85 -29.50 -13.53 -7.78
C PRO A 85 -29.29 -12.02 -7.88
N ILE A 86 -30.26 -11.27 -8.41
CA ILE A 86 -30.19 -9.80 -8.43
C ILE A 86 -30.37 -9.19 -7.03
N PHE A 87 -31.04 -9.91 -6.11
CA PHE A 87 -31.22 -9.42 -4.75
C PHE A 87 -29.94 -9.49 -3.92
N SER A 88 -29.02 -10.41 -4.21
CA SER A 88 -27.67 -10.34 -3.64
C SER A 88 -26.86 -9.19 -4.25
N GLN A 89 -27.06 -8.84 -5.52
CA GLN A 89 -26.50 -7.60 -6.10
C GLN A 89 -27.12 -6.31 -5.52
N LEU A 90 -28.30 -6.38 -4.87
CA LEU A 90 -28.98 -5.23 -4.24
C LEU A 90 -28.70 -5.11 -2.74
N PHE A 91 -28.59 -6.23 -2.02
CA PHE A 91 -28.50 -6.26 -0.54
C PHE A 91 -27.20 -6.87 0.00
N ASP A 92 -26.55 -7.76 -0.76
CA ASP A 92 -25.21 -8.28 -0.44
C ASP A 92 -24.09 -7.48 -1.13
N CYS A 93 -24.39 -6.30 -1.70
CA CYS A 93 -23.37 -5.33 -2.15
C CYS A 93 -22.37 -4.99 -1.03
N ALA A 94 -22.83 -4.88 0.22
CA ALA A 94 -21.97 -4.66 1.39
C ALA A 94 -21.05 -5.85 1.74
N ASN A 95 -21.32 -7.04 1.19
CA ASN A 95 -20.47 -8.24 1.28
C ASN A 95 -19.69 -8.49 -0.03
N SER A 96 -19.90 -7.67 -1.06
CA SER A 96 -19.28 -7.81 -2.38
C SER A 96 -18.05 -6.90 -2.45
N ALA A 97 -16.87 -7.50 -2.55
CA ALA A 97 -15.61 -6.77 -2.63
C ALA A 97 -15.47 -6.05 -3.98
N PHE A 98 -16.06 -4.86 -4.09
CA PHE A 98 -15.80 -3.92 -5.17
C PHE A 98 -14.58 -3.08 -4.81
N GLU A 99 -13.46 -3.32 -5.51
CA GLU A 99 -12.29 -2.45 -5.44
C GLU A 99 -12.60 -1.13 -6.16
N ILE A 100 -12.20 -0.01 -5.56
CA ILE A 100 -12.23 1.31 -6.22
C ILE A 100 -11.01 1.37 -7.15
N ASP A 101 -11.20 1.88 -8.38
CA ASP A 101 -10.10 2.05 -9.34
C ASP A 101 -8.96 2.88 -8.74
N LEU A 102 -7.72 2.40 -8.86
CA LEU A 102 -6.53 3.06 -8.30
C LEU A 102 -6.39 4.52 -8.74
N ARG A 103 -6.88 4.90 -9.93
CA ARG A 103 -6.88 6.29 -10.42
C ARG A 103 -7.80 7.19 -9.60
N TRP A 104 -8.93 6.67 -9.11
CA TRP A 104 -9.78 7.39 -8.16
C TRP A 104 -9.12 7.52 -6.79
N ILE A 105 -8.50 6.45 -6.28
CA ILE A 105 -7.78 6.48 -5.00
C ILE A 105 -6.67 7.55 -5.07
N HIS A 106 -5.84 7.55 -6.12
CA HIS A 106 -4.81 8.57 -6.33
C HIS A 106 -5.40 9.99 -6.42
N LEU A 107 -6.50 10.22 -7.15
CA LEU A 107 -7.16 11.54 -7.17
C LEU A 107 -7.66 11.95 -5.78
N ILE A 108 -8.33 11.06 -5.05
CA ILE A 108 -8.87 11.33 -3.71
C ILE A 108 -7.74 11.69 -2.75
N GLU A 109 -6.65 10.92 -2.74
CA GLU A 109 -5.44 11.23 -1.97
C GLU A 109 -4.81 12.57 -2.40
N THR A 110 -4.74 12.86 -3.70
CA THR A 110 -4.24 14.15 -4.25
C THR A 110 -5.03 15.31 -3.66
N LEU A 111 -6.36 15.26 -3.75
CA LEU A 111 -7.26 16.32 -3.29
C LEU A 111 -7.04 16.59 -1.80
N LYS A 112 -6.97 15.53 -0.98
CA LYS A 112 -6.79 15.66 0.47
C LYS A 112 -5.41 16.17 0.86
N ALA A 113 -4.35 15.78 0.12
CA ALA A 113 -3.00 16.31 0.30
C ALA A 113 -2.90 17.81 0.00
N GLU A 114 -3.76 18.32 -0.90
CA GLU A 114 -3.89 19.73 -1.26
C GLU A 114 -4.97 20.47 -0.43
N GLY A 115 -5.49 19.83 0.63
CA GLY A 115 -6.45 20.41 1.58
C GLY A 115 -7.91 20.49 1.11
N ILE A 116 -8.24 19.87 -0.02
CA ILE A 116 -9.59 19.81 -0.57
C ILE A 116 -10.35 18.65 0.10
N LYS A 117 -11.54 18.94 0.64
CA LYS A 117 -12.40 17.91 1.27
C LYS A 117 -12.96 16.96 0.21
N VAL A 118 -13.08 15.68 0.53
CA VAL A 118 -13.65 14.68 -0.39
C VAL A 118 -14.86 14.00 0.23
N GLY A 119 -15.98 13.95 -0.48
CA GLY A 119 -17.20 13.31 -0.01
C GLY A 119 -17.88 12.39 -1.02
N VAL A 120 -18.88 11.64 -0.54
CA VAL A 120 -19.72 10.74 -1.34
C VAL A 120 -21.19 11.11 -1.20
N LEU A 121 -21.94 11.10 -2.31
CA LEU A 121 -23.38 11.38 -2.38
C LEU A 121 -24.09 10.32 -3.24
N THR A 122 -24.56 9.23 -2.61
CA THR A 122 -25.08 8.03 -3.29
C THR A 122 -26.53 7.70 -2.93
N ASN A 123 -27.24 7.09 -3.88
CA ASN A 123 -28.57 6.52 -3.64
C ASN A 123 -28.43 5.09 -3.09
N ASN A 124 -28.64 4.93 -1.78
CA ASN A 124 -28.44 3.72 -0.98
C ASN A 124 -29.65 3.48 -0.05
N TRP A 125 -29.74 2.25 0.49
CA TRP A 125 -30.88 1.76 1.28
C TRP A 125 -30.45 1.33 2.70
N PHE A 126 -31.40 0.98 3.56
CA PHE A 126 -31.14 0.18 4.77
C PHE A 126 -31.42 -1.31 4.50
N THR A 127 -30.62 -2.20 5.10
CA THR A 127 -30.83 -3.66 5.03
C THR A 127 -31.67 -4.22 6.19
N ASP A 128 -31.91 -3.43 7.24
CA ASP A 128 -32.53 -3.86 8.48
C ASP A 128 -33.64 -2.91 8.98
N ARG A 129 -34.59 -3.47 9.74
CA ARG A 129 -35.70 -2.71 10.32
C ARG A 129 -35.30 -1.66 11.37
N ALA A 130 -34.11 -1.77 11.98
CA ALA A 130 -33.63 -0.81 12.97
C ALA A 130 -32.84 0.35 12.34
N ARG A 131 -32.71 0.39 11.00
CA ARG A 131 -31.91 1.37 10.25
C ARG A 131 -30.46 1.46 10.74
N SER A 132 -29.92 0.32 11.19
CA SER A 132 -28.58 0.19 11.77
C SER A 132 -27.51 -0.25 10.77
N LYS A 133 -27.92 -0.83 9.63
CA LYS A 133 -27.04 -1.40 8.59
C LYS A 133 -27.36 -0.78 7.23
N LYS A 134 -26.54 0.18 6.85
CA LYS A 134 -26.54 0.81 5.53
C LYS A 134 -25.96 -0.10 4.44
N THR A 135 -26.00 0.33 3.18
CA THR A 135 -25.58 -0.48 2.01
C THR A 135 -24.33 0.03 1.26
N HIS A 136 -23.63 1.08 1.71
CA HIS A 136 -22.44 1.55 0.98
C HIS A 136 -21.35 0.47 0.88
N ALA A 137 -21.02 0.07 -0.36
CA ALA A 137 -20.03 -0.96 -0.66
C ALA A 137 -18.57 -0.44 -0.57
N LEU A 138 -18.32 0.60 0.24
CA LEU A 138 -17.02 1.25 0.36
C LEU A 138 -16.06 0.53 1.33
N GLY A 139 -16.55 -0.36 2.20
CA GLY A 139 -15.70 -1.17 3.09
C GLY A 139 -14.63 -0.36 3.84
N GLU A 140 -13.37 -0.72 3.66
CA GLU A 140 -12.19 -0.03 4.20
C GLU A 140 -11.96 1.38 3.60
N TYR A 141 -12.31 1.57 2.32
CA TYR A 141 -12.22 2.85 1.61
C TYR A 141 -13.13 3.94 2.20
N THR A 142 -14.06 3.58 3.09
CA THR A 142 -14.82 4.53 3.93
C THR A 142 -13.90 5.56 4.60
N SER A 143 -12.66 5.17 4.96
CA SER A 143 -11.65 6.04 5.56
C SER A 143 -11.06 7.11 4.63
N LEU A 144 -11.21 6.98 3.30
CA LEU A 144 -10.74 7.97 2.33
C LEU A 144 -11.62 9.23 2.31
N PHE A 145 -12.88 9.15 2.74
CA PHE A 145 -13.86 10.23 2.59
C PHE A 145 -14.11 10.97 3.89
N ASP A 146 -14.19 12.31 3.82
CA ASP A 146 -14.46 13.18 4.97
C ASP A 146 -15.95 13.23 5.32
N VAL A 147 -16.82 13.02 4.32
CA VAL A 147 -18.29 13.04 4.44
C VAL A 147 -18.89 11.99 3.51
N ILE A 148 -19.80 11.15 4.03
CA ILE A 148 -20.59 10.20 3.23
C ILE A 148 -22.07 10.46 3.50
N VAL A 149 -22.82 10.82 2.46
CA VAL A 149 -24.29 11.00 2.49
C VAL A 149 -24.95 9.97 1.59
N GLU A 150 -25.97 9.32 2.16
CA GLU A 150 -26.72 8.23 1.54
C GLU A 150 -28.20 8.55 1.57
N SER A 151 -28.92 8.30 0.47
CA SER A 151 -30.33 8.70 0.31
C SER A 151 -31.25 8.24 1.44
N CYS A 152 -31.08 7.01 1.93
CA CYS A 152 -31.86 6.45 3.04
C CYS A 152 -31.83 7.28 4.34
N SER A 153 -30.87 8.20 4.49
CA SER A 153 -30.83 9.15 5.61
C SER A 153 -31.86 10.28 5.51
N ARG A 154 -32.33 10.65 4.30
CA ARG A 154 -33.33 11.71 4.05
C ARG A 154 -34.17 11.48 2.80
N SER A 155 -33.56 11.65 1.63
CA SER A 155 -34.17 11.75 0.29
C SER A 155 -33.20 11.24 -0.77
N PRO A 156 -33.67 10.66 -1.89
CA PRO A 156 -32.82 10.26 -3.02
C PRO A 156 -32.47 11.44 -3.94
N LYS A 157 -31.30 11.37 -4.59
CA LYS A 157 -31.07 12.15 -5.82
C LYS A 157 -32.14 11.75 -6.85
N PRO A 158 -32.77 12.70 -7.59
CA PRO A 158 -32.38 14.11 -7.75
C PRO A 158 -33.14 15.11 -6.85
N GLU A 159 -33.68 14.74 -5.69
CA GLU A 159 -34.37 15.68 -4.79
C GLU A 159 -33.41 16.67 -4.10
N SER A 160 -33.72 17.97 -4.11
CA SER A 160 -32.86 19.04 -3.58
C SER A 160 -32.38 18.82 -2.14
N ALA A 161 -33.21 18.21 -1.30
CA ALA A 161 -32.94 17.97 0.12
C ALA A 161 -31.68 17.10 0.41
N ILE A 162 -31.24 16.25 -0.53
CA ILE A 162 -30.00 15.47 -0.36
C ILE A 162 -28.75 16.33 -0.60
N TYR A 163 -28.82 17.28 -1.54
CA TYR A 163 -27.74 18.21 -1.85
C TYR A 163 -27.57 19.27 -0.76
N GLU A 164 -28.69 19.79 -0.23
CA GLU A 164 -28.72 20.62 0.98
C GLU A 164 -28.12 19.89 2.19
N HIS A 165 -28.36 18.58 2.32
CA HIS A 165 -27.79 17.80 3.42
C HIS A 165 -26.27 17.69 3.31
N ILE A 166 -25.71 17.37 2.13
CA ILE A 166 -24.25 17.26 2.00
C ILE A 166 -23.57 18.63 2.09
N LEU A 167 -24.18 19.72 1.62
CA LEU A 167 -23.70 21.09 1.85
C LEU A 167 -23.49 21.37 3.35
N HIS A 168 -24.49 21.06 4.18
CA HIS A 168 -24.41 21.22 5.63
C HIS A 168 -23.32 20.33 6.27
N MET A 169 -23.18 19.09 5.82
CA MET A 169 -22.19 18.14 6.36
C MET A 169 -20.76 18.50 5.96
N ILE A 170 -20.53 18.89 4.70
CA ILE A 170 -19.20 19.21 4.17
C ILE A 170 -18.76 20.62 4.54
N ASN A 171 -19.71 21.51 4.84
CA ASN A 171 -19.47 22.90 5.24
C ASN A 171 -18.54 23.64 4.25
N VAL A 172 -18.99 23.73 3.00
CA VAL A 172 -18.33 24.41 1.87
C VAL A 172 -19.41 25.06 1.00
N GLU A 173 -19.15 26.27 0.50
CA GLU A 173 -20.06 26.99 -0.39
C GLU A 173 -20.28 26.28 -1.73
N PRO A 174 -21.51 26.26 -2.30
CA PRO A 174 -21.83 25.53 -3.53
C PRO A 174 -20.87 25.78 -4.71
N GLN A 175 -20.44 27.03 -4.91
CA GLN A 175 -19.57 27.43 -6.03
C GLN A 175 -18.08 27.08 -5.79
N SER A 176 -17.77 26.41 -4.67
CA SER A 176 -16.45 25.83 -4.36
C SER A 176 -16.48 24.28 -4.38
N ILE A 177 -17.55 23.68 -4.91
CA ILE A 177 -17.78 22.23 -4.99
C ILE A 177 -17.75 21.76 -6.44
N VAL A 178 -17.06 20.63 -6.68
CA VAL A 178 -17.22 19.80 -7.89
C VAL A 178 -18.01 18.55 -7.53
N PHE A 179 -19.05 18.21 -8.29
CA PHE A 179 -19.82 16.97 -8.15
C PHE A 179 -19.73 16.08 -9.40
N VAL A 180 -19.49 14.79 -9.18
CA VAL A 180 -19.24 13.77 -10.21
C VAL A 180 -20.28 12.66 -10.10
N ASP A 181 -21.01 12.40 -11.18
CA ASP A 181 -22.14 11.44 -11.24
C ASP A 181 -22.25 10.88 -12.68
N ASP A 182 -22.63 9.62 -12.87
CA ASP A 182 -22.85 9.07 -14.22
C ASP A 182 -24.21 9.47 -14.81
N LEU A 183 -25.19 9.79 -13.95
CA LEU A 183 -26.54 10.17 -14.36
C LEU A 183 -26.69 11.69 -14.44
N GLY A 184 -26.78 12.22 -15.66
CA GLY A 184 -27.00 13.65 -15.91
C GLY A 184 -28.25 14.26 -15.26
N VAL A 185 -29.23 13.44 -14.85
CA VAL A 185 -30.40 13.88 -14.05
C VAL A 185 -30.03 14.27 -12.62
N ASN A 186 -29.02 13.63 -12.02
CA ASN A 186 -28.50 13.96 -10.69
C ASN A 186 -27.61 15.23 -10.72
N LEU A 187 -26.99 15.53 -11.86
CA LEU A 187 -26.17 16.73 -12.02
C LEU A 187 -26.98 18.02 -12.18
N LYS A 188 -28.23 17.94 -12.65
CA LYS A 188 -29.07 19.12 -12.89
C LYS A 188 -29.37 19.92 -11.61
N PRO A 189 -29.91 19.32 -10.51
CA PRO A 189 -30.16 20.07 -9.27
C PRO A 189 -28.89 20.62 -8.63
N ALA A 190 -27.79 19.86 -8.67
CA ALA A 190 -26.48 20.31 -8.18
C ALA A 190 -26.01 21.58 -8.91
N ARG A 191 -26.17 21.64 -10.23
CA ARG A 191 -25.85 22.83 -11.04
C ARG A 191 -26.79 24.00 -10.75
N GLU A 192 -28.07 23.75 -10.50
CA GLU A 192 -29.06 24.77 -10.12
C GLU A 192 -28.76 25.36 -8.73
N LEU A 193 -28.17 24.57 -7.82
CA LEU A 193 -27.60 25.04 -6.54
C LEU A 193 -26.23 25.74 -6.69
N GLY A 194 -25.63 25.74 -7.89
CA GLY A 194 -24.38 26.43 -8.20
C GLY A 194 -23.11 25.57 -8.14
N PHE A 195 -23.21 24.24 -8.11
CA PHE A 195 -22.06 23.33 -8.11
C PHE A 195 -21.42 23.29 -9.50
N HIS A 196 -20.09 23.13 -9.56
CA HIS A 196 -19.43 22.60 -10.74
C HIS A 196 -19.82 21.12 -10.90
N THR A 197 -20.10 20.66 -12.12
CA THR A 197 -20.65 19.32 -12.36
C THR A 197 -19.94 18.64 -13.52
N VAL A 198 -19.45 17.42 -13.29
CA VAL A 198 -18.78 16.57 -14.29
C VAL A 198 -19.58 15.29 -14.44
N LYS A 199 -19.84 14.86 -15.68
CA LYS A 199 -20.51 13.59 -15.95
C LYS A 199 -19.47 12.47 -16.09
N CYS A 200 -19.61 11.41 -15.30
CA CYS A 200 -18.78 10.22 -15.44
C CYS A 200 -19.27 9.35 -16.62
N GLU A 201 -18.46 9.26 -17.67
CA GLU A 201 -18.65 8.28 -18.76
C GLU A 201 -17.40 7.39 -18.95
N ASN A 202 -16.23 7.93 -18.61
CA ASN A 202 -14.94 7.24 -18.64
C ASN A 202 -14.03 7.87 -17.56
N ILE A 203 -13.29 7.05 -16.81
CA ILE A 203 -12.48 7.52 -15.67
C ILE A 203 -11.41 8.53 -16.10
N ASP A 204 -10.64 8.25 -17.17
CA ASP A 204 -9.54 9.11 -17.61
C ASP A 204 -10.01 10.49 -18.11
N GLN A 205 -11.13 10.50 -18.86
CA GLN A 205 -11.77 11.74 -19.31
C GLN A 205 -12.34 12.54 -18.13
N THR A 206 -13.03 11.86 -17.20
CA THR A 206 -13.64 12.50 -16.02
C THR A 206 -12.56 13.11 -15.13
N ILE A 207 -11.46 12.39 -14.89
CA ILE A 207 -10.28 12.91 -14.19
C ILE A 207 -9.74 14.13 -14.93
N SER A 208 -9.53 14.05 -16.26
CA SER A 208 -9.02 15.19 -17.03
C SER A 208 -9.91 16.44 -16.98
N ASP A 209 -11.24 16.28 -16.93
CA ASP A 209 -12.16 17.40 -16.78
C ASP A 209 -12.20 17.95 -15.34
N MET A 210 -11.97 17.11 -14.33
CA MET A 210 -11.75 17.56 -12.96
C MET A 210 -10.41 18.30 -12.80
N GLU A 211 -9.32 17.84 -13.44
CA GLU A 211 -8.01 18.54 -13.42
C GLU A 211 -8.17 20.02 -13.87
N LYS A 212 -8.98 20.26 -14.92
CA LYS A 212 -9.26 21.59 -15.48
C LYS A 212 -10.09 22.49 -14.56
N ILE A 213 -11.01 21.92 -13.77
CA ILE A 213 -11.91 22.67 -12.88
C ILE A 213 -11.24 22.95 -11.52
N VAL A 214 -10.50 21.97 -11.00
CA VAL A 214 -9.83 22.06 -9.69
C VAL A 214 -8.50 22.81 -9.81
N GLY A 215 -7.83 22.77 -10.96
CA GLY A 215 -6.52 23.39 -11.17
C GLY A 215 -5.33 22.54 -10.66
N ILE A 216 -5.55 21.24 -10.44
CA ILE A 216 -4.60 20.28 -9.87
C ILE A 216 -4.49 19.08 -10.81
N SER A 217 -3.28 18.63 -11.15
CA SER A 217 -3.09 17.45 -12.00
C SER A 217 -2.90 16.17 -11.20
N VAL A 218 -3.64 15.13 -11.57
CA VAL A 218 -3.66 13.79 -10.96
C VAL A 218 -2.59 12.89 -11.56
N LYS A 219 -2.24 13.11 -12.83
CA LYS A 219 -1.14 12.41 -13.53
C LYS A 219 0.23 12.60 -12.85
N ASN A 220 0.26 13.56 -11.92
CA ASN A 220 1.40 14.08 -11.18
C ASN A 220 1.24 13.87 -9.67
N TYR A 221 0.56 12.79 -9.24
CA TYR A 221 0.49 12.42 -7.83
C TYR A 221 1.12 11.05 -7.56
N VAL A 222 1.94 11.01 -6.50
CA VAL A 222 2.57 9.81 -5.95
C VAL A 222 1.98 9.57 -4.57
N THR A 223 1.41 8.39 -4.34
CA THR A 223 0.84 8.00 -3.05
C THR A 223 1.82 8.21 -1.90
N GLY A 224 1.31 8.83 -0.82
CA GLY A 224 2.11 9.21 0.35
C GLY A 224 2.87 10.54 0.21
N THR A 225 2.86 11.21 -0.95
CA THR A 225 3.45 12.55 -1.06
C THR A 225 2.57 13.65 -0.47
N ARG A 226 3.22 14.67 0.10
CA ARG A 226 2.57 15.89 0.59
C ARG A 226 3.36 17.14 0.21
N VAL A 227 2.75 18.31 0.39
CA VAL A 227 3.47 19.59 0.32
C VAL A 227 4.55 19.64 1.42
N SER A 228 5.73 20.16 1.09
CA SER A 228 6.83 20.41 2.03
C SER A 228 6.42 21.46 3.08
N ALA A 229 6.87 21.33 4.33
CA ALA A 229 6.94 22.49 5.22
C ALA A 229 8.08 23.43 4.75
N PRO A 230 8.07 24.75 5.07
CA PRO A 230 9.10 25.69 4.61
C PRO A 230 10.55 25.30 4.96
N GLU A 231 10.75 24.59 6.07
CA GLU A 231 12.04 24.05 6.51
C GLU A 231 12.45 22.73 5.82
N GLU A 232 11.48 22.03 5.21
CA GLU A 232 11.65 20.79 4.44
C GLU A 232 11.73 21.03 2.92
N ASP A 233 11.43 22.24 2.44
CA ASP A 233 11.31 22.50 1.01
C ASP A 233 12.67 22.62 0.29
N LEU A 234 12.67 22.35 -1.02
CA LEU A 234 13.85 22.43 -1.86
C LEU A 234 13.94 23.79 -2.57
N PRO A 235 15.10 24.48 -2.53
CA PRO A 235 15.25 25.74 -3.24
C PRO A 235 15.19 25.49 -4.76
N ARG A 236 14.25 26.16 -5.43
CA ARG A 236 13.99 25.96 -6.87
C ARG A 236 15.08 26.52 -7.78
N GLU A 237 15.71 27.63 -7.39
CA GLU A 237 16.69 28.35 -8.21
C GLU A 237 17.95 27.52 -8.54
N PRO A 238 18.62 26.83 -7.59
CA PRO A 238 19.72 25.92 -7.92
C PRO A 238 19.29 24.71 -8.77
N LEU A 239 18.02 24.29 -8.63
CA LEU A 239 17.46 23.12 -9.32
C LEU A 239 16.87 23.46 -10.71
N ILE A 240 17.03 24.68 -11.23
CA ILE A 240 16.44 25.12 -12.50
C ILE A 240 16.85 24.30 -13.73
N ASN A 241 18.01 23.64 -13.69
CA ASN A 241 18.46 22.74 -14.76
C ASN A 241 17.90 21.30 -14.65
N ILE A 242 17.21 20.98 -13.55
CA ILE A 242 16.59 19.67 -13.24
C ILE A 242 15.06 19.78 -13.28
N LEU A 243 14.52 20.95 -12.90
CA LEU A 243 13.09 21.23 -12.86
C LEU A 243 12.61 21.88 -14.16
N ILE A 244 11.53 21.36 -14.74
CA ILE A 244 10.75 22.10 -15.75
C ILE A 244 10.08 23.31 -15.08
N GLU A 245 9.89 24.40 -15.82
CA GLU A 245 9.18 25.59 -15.33
C GLU A 245 7.79 25.21 -14.77
N ASN A 246 7.47 25.70 -13.57
CA ASN A 246 6.23 25.40 -12.83
C ASN A 246 6.06 23.94 -12.33
N SER A 247 7.13 23.12 -12.28
CA SER A 247 7.10 21.80 -11.62
C SER A 247 6.47 21.84 -10.22
N ALA A 248 5.68 20.83 -9.86
CA ALA A 248 5.41 20.51 -8.46
C ALA A 248 6.65 19.84 -7.83
N ILE A 249 6.87 20.11 -6.54
CA ILE A 249 7.81 19.37 -5.68
C ILE A 249 6.99 18.89 -4.49
N LYS A 250 7.05 17.60 -4.16
CA LYS A 250 6.31 17.04 -3.02
C LYS A 250 7.20 16.13 -2.19
N LEU A 251 7.13 16.24 -0.87
CA LEU A 251 7.88 15.39 0.06
C LEU A 251 7.19 14.03 0.18
N LEU A 252 7.92 12.93 -0.04
CA LEU A 252 7.48 11.56 0.26
C LEU A 252 8.01 11.09 1.62
N HIS A 253 9.26 11.44 1.93
CA HIS A 253 9.94 11.10 3.18
C HIS A 253 10.90 12.25 3.54
N HIS A 254 11.37 12.34 4.79
CA HIS A 254 12.23 13.43 5.30
C HIS A 254 13.58 13.65 4.57
N THR A 255 13.89 12.78 3.61
CA THR A 255 15.09 12.78 2.76
C THR A 255 14.77 12.52 1.29
N ILE A 256 13.48 12.45 0.91
CA ILE A 256 13.03 12.03 -0.43
C ILE A 256 11.87 12.92 -0.90
N TRP A 257 12.09 13.62 -2.01
CA TRP A 257 11.09 14.44 -2.71
C TRP A 257 10.81 13.83 -4.08
N TRP A 258 9.57 13.93 -4.55
CA TRP A 258 9.18 13.69 -5.92
C TRP A 258 9.20 15.01 -6.71
N LEU A 259 9.76 14.99 -7.92
CA LEU A 259 9.88 16.15 -8.81
C LEU A 259 8.96 15.95 -10.04
N GLY A 260 8.04 16.88 -10.27
CA GLY A 260 6.85 16.64 -11.11
C GLY A 260 7.01 16.70 -12.63
N ASN A 261 7.98 15.98 -13.19
CA ASN A 261 8.43 16.14 -14.59
C ASN A 261 8.35 14.85 -15.42
N LEU A 262 8.34 15.03 -16.75
CA LEU A 262 8.27 13.93 -17.74
C LEU A 262 9.56 13.09 -17.87
N PHE A 263 10.55 13.35 -17.03
CA PHE A 263 11.67 12.45 -16.78
C PHE A 263 11.71 12.13 -15.30
N THR A 264 11.41 10.87 -14.98
CA THR A 264 11.45 10.27 -13.63
C THR A 264 10.53 10.97 -12.60
N ASP A 265 10.86 11.62 -11.48
CA ASP A 265 12.12 11.70 -10.72
C ASP A 265 11.86 11.77 -9.20
N MET A 266 12.69 11.06 -8.45
CA MET A 266 12.77 11.08 -6.99
C MET A 266 14.15 11.59 -6.57
N LEU A 267 14.20 12.70 -5.84
CA LEU A 267 15.43 13.26 -5.28
C LEU A 267 15.65 12.72 -3.88
N ARG A 268 16.69 11.90 -3.64
CA ARG A 268 17.16 11.51 -2.30
C ARG A 268 18.30 12.43 -1.89
N LYS A 269 18.10 13.22 -0.83
CA LYS A 269 19.12 14.12 -0.27
C LYS A 269 19.68 13.58 1.04
N LYS A 270 20.97 13.82 1.29
CA LYS A 270 21.59 13.48 2.59
C LYS A 270 20.96 14.34 3.71
N PRO A 271 20.60 13.79 4.90
CA PRO A 271 20.00 14.56 5.98
C PRO A 271 20.82 15.79 6.41
N ARG A 272 20.13 16.85 6.86
CA ARG A 272 20.73 18.02 7.51
C ARG A 272 21.12 17.71 8.96
N GLY A 273 22.12 18.42 9.48
CA GLY A 273 22.53 18.36 10.89
C GLY A 273 23.76 17.48 11.18
N PRO A 274 24.16 17.32 12.45
CA PRO A 274 25.32 16.53 12.85
C PRO A 274 25.05 15.03 12.70
N LEU A 275 25.78 14.38 11.79
CA LEU A 275 25.68 12.94 11.55
C LEU A 275 26.88 12.19 12.12
N LEU A 276 26.69 10.92 12.47
CA LEU A 276 27.78 10.02 12.82
C LEU A 276 28.71 9.79 11.61
N PRO A 277 30.02 9.59 11.82
CA PRO A 277 30.92 9.15 10.75
C PRO A 277 30.37 7.90 10.04
N SER A 278 30.43 7.93 8.70
CA SER A 278 29.91 6.89 7.81
C SER A 278 28.37 6.66 7.82
N ALA A 279 27.57 7.52 8.44
CA ALA A 279 26.10 7.50 8.30
C ALA A 279 25.62 8.20 7.02
N HIS A 280 24.53 7.68 6.42
CA HIS A 280 23.86 8.21 5.22
C HIS A 280 24.83 8.57 4.08
N LEU A 281 25.65 7.59 3.69
CA LEU A 281 26.58 7.66 2.55
C LEU A 281 25.83 7.43 1.24
N ILE A 282 25.02 8.41 0.83
CA ILE A 282 24.15 8.31 -0.35
C ILE A 282 24.90 8.08 -1.68
N ASN A 283 26.20 8.40 -1.74
CA ASN A 283 27.05 8.04 -2.89
C ASN A 283 27.25 6.52 -3.01
N ARG A 284 27.24 5.77 -1.90
CA ARG A 284 27.23 4.30 -1.89
C ARG A 284 25.88 3.75 -2.34
N GLU A 285 24.77 4.33 -1.86
CA GLU A 285 23.41 3.99 -2.31
C GLU A 285 23.29 4.16 -3.83
N PHE A 286 23.80 5.27 -4.39
CA PHE A 286 23.83 5.52 -5.83
C PHE A 286 24.72 4.51 -6.57
N ARG A 287 25.97 4.31 -6.10
CA ARG A 287 26.94 3.40 -6.74
C ARG A 287 26.43 1.97 -6.81
N VAL A 288 25.89 1.42 -5.71
CA VAL A 288 25.46 0.02 -5.66
C VAL A 288 24.26 -0.23 -6.57
N GLN A 289 23.24 0.62 -6.52
CA GLN A 289 22.04 0.50 -7.36
C GLN A 289 22.36 0.69 -8.85
N SER A 290 23.24 1.64 -9.19
CA SER A 290 23.73 1.82 -10.56
C SER A 290 24.43 0.57 -11.10
N ALA A 291 25.28 -0.05 -10.29
CA ALA A 291 26.10 -1.20 -10.66
C ALA A 291 25.30 -2.51 -10.85
N ILE A 292 24.25 -2.73 -10.05
CA ILE A 292 23.44 -3.96 -10.08
C ILE A 292 22.20 -3.87 -10.98
N ARG A 293 21.93 -2.71 -11.58
CA ARG A 293 20.78 -2.50 -12.47
C ARG A 293 20.76 -3.55 -13.59
N GLY A 294 19.59 -4.15 -13.82
CA GLY A 294 19.39 -5.22 -14.80
C GLY A 294 19.80 -6.63 -14.33
N ARG A 295 20.43 -6.76 -13.14
CA ARG A 295 20.64 -8.04 -12.43
C ARG A 295 19.68 -8.16 -11.25
N VAL A 296 19.54 -7.09 -10.47
CA VAL A 296 18.59 -6.93 -9.36
C VAL A 296 17.51 -5.91 -9.78
N PRO A 297 16.23 -6.07 -9.39
CA PRO A 297 15.22 -5.03 -9.57
C PRO A 297 15.53 -3.84 -8.65
N VAL A 298 15.95 -2.72 -9.24
CA VAL A 298 16.23 -1.43 -8.58
C VAL A 298 15.81 -0.30 -9.52
N ALA A 299 15.47 0.85 -8.93
CA ALA A 299 15.16 2.07 -9.68
C ALA A 299 16.30 2.45 -10.64
N LYS A 300 15.98 3.13 -11.74
CA LYS A 300 17.02 3.78 -12.56
C LYS A 300 17.65 4.90 -11.75
N MET A 301 18.91 4.75 -11.38
CA MET A 301 19.72 5.88 -10.95
C MET A 301 19.93 6.81 -12.14
N VAL A 302 19.66 8.11 -11.97
CA VAL A 302 19.66 9.11 -13.04
C VAL A 302 20.93 9.94 -13.00
N ASP A 303 21.22 10.58 -11.85
CA ASP A 303 22.42 11.38 -11.64
C ASP A 303 22.79 11.48 -10.15
N TYR A 304 24.04 11.83 -9.85
CA TYR A 304 24.57 12.07 -8.50
C TYR A 304 25.24 13.44 -8.42
N VAL A 305 24.75 14.31 -7.53
CA VAL A 305 25.07 15.74 -7.53
C VAL A 305 25.54 16.18 -6.14
N GLU A 306 26.76 16.72 -6.05
CA GLU A 306 27.35 17.18 -4.79
C GLU A 306 27.14 18.68 -4.53
N ASP A 307 27.35 19.54 -5.54
CA ASP A 307 27.55 20.99 -5.34
C ASP A 307 26.32 21.90 -5.58
N VAL A 308 25.14 21.34 -5.86
CA VAL A 308 23.93 22.12 -6.22
C VAL A 308 23.03 22.47 -5.02
N LEU A 309 23.11 21.72 -3.92
CA LEU A 309 22.31 21.93 -2.70
C LEU A 309 23.18 21.93 -1.44
N ASP A 310 22.61 22.31 -0.30
CA ASP A 310 23.30 22.38 1.02
C ASP A 310 23.84 21.02 1.52
N THR A 311 23.38 19.91 0.94
CA THR A 311 24.05 18.60 1.02
C THR A 311 23.83 17.85 -0.31
N PRO A 312 24.74 16.93 -0.68
CA PRO A 312 24.61 16.11 -1.88
C PRO A 312 23.28 15.34 -1.98
N PHE A 313 22.90 14.99 -3.20
CA PHE A 313 21.71 14.19 -3.52
C PHE A 313 21.93 13.26 -4.72
N TYR A 314 21.01 12.32 -4.93
CA TYR A 314 20.83 11.66 -6.22
C TYR A 314 19.40 11.79 -6.73
N LEU A 315 19.29 11.65 -8.04
CA LEU A 315 18.04 11.53 -8.79
C LEU A 315 17.81 10.06 -9.18
N MET A 316 16.57 9.58 -9.07
CA MET A 316 16.20 8.21 -9.47
C MET A 316 14.75 8.10 -9.99
N GLU A 317 14.48 7.06 -10.77
CA GLU A 317 13.15 6.68 -11.24
C GLU A 317 12.16 6.41 -10.11
N TYR A 318 10.99 7.05 -10.19
CA TYR A 318 9.85 6.68 -9.36
C TYR A 318 9.25 5.36 -9.85
N CYS A 319 9.40 4.30 -9.06
CA CYS A 319 8.75 3.02 -9.32
C CYS A 319 7.33 3.02 -8.76
N ASN A 320 6.33 3.25 -9.62
CA ASN A 320 4.91 3.16 -9.26
C ASN A 320 4.53 1.71 -8.88
N GLY A 321 4.16 1.48 -7.63
CA GLY A 321 3.91 0.14 -7.09
C GLY A 321 3.43 0.12 -5.64
N ARG A 322 3.07 -1.06 -5.16
CA ARG A 322 2.56 -1.34 -3.80
C ARG A 322 3.65 -1.85 -2.87
N VAL A 323 3.61 -1.45 -1.59
CA VAL A 323 4.57 -1.87 -0.55
C VAL A 323 3.82 -2.58 0.57
N PHE A 324 4.27 -3.77 0.96
CA PHE A 324 3.59 -4.59 1.97
C PHE A 324 4.22 -4.44 3.36
N THR A 325 3.60 -3.61 4.21
CA THR A 325 4.06 -3.33 5.58
C THR A 325 3.78 -4.45 6.59
N ASN A 326 2.75 -5.28 6.36
CA ASN A 326 2.43 -6.41 7.22
C ASN A 326 2.96 -7.73 6.61
N PRO A 327 3.99 -8.37 7.19
CA PRO A 327 4.58 -9.60 6.65
C PRO A 327 3.62 -10.79 6.63
N ASN A 328 2.52 -10.76 7.39
CA ASN A 328 1.49 -11.81 7.34
C ASN A 328 0.63 -11.75 6.07
N LEU A 329 0.67 -10.63 5.32
CA LEU A 329 -0.11 -10.40 4.11
C LEU A 329 -1.60 -10.79 4.28
N PRO A 330 -2.32 -10.21 5.26
CA PRO A 330 -3.65 -10.72 5.67
C PRO A 330 -4.65 -10.74 4.50
N ASP A 331 -4.60 -9.70 3.67
CA ASP A 331 -5.56 -9.39 2.61
C ASP A 331 -5.30 -10.20 1.32
N CYS A 332 -4.07 -10.71 1.15
CA CYS A 332 -3.68 -11.55 0.02
C CYS A 332 -4.22 -12.98 0.15
N LEU A 333 -4.73 -13.54 -0.96
CA LEU A 333 -5.11 -14.95 -1.01
C LEU A 333 -3.89 -15.89 -0.77
N PRO A 334 -4.08 -17.13 -0.25
CA PRO A 334 -2.97 -18.04 0.04
C PRO A 334 -2.04 -18.33 -1.15
N MET A 335 -2.56 -18.32 -2.38
CA MET A 335 -1.74 -18.47 -3.59
C MET A 335 -1.01 -17.18 -3.99
N GLU A 336 -1.57 -15.99 -3.72
CA GLU A 336 -0.84 -14.73 -3.90
C GLU A 336 0.29 -14.60 -2.88
N ARG A 337 0.02 -14.87 -1.59
CA ARG A 337 1.06 -14.95 -0.54
C ARG A 337 2.23 -15.86 -0.95
N LYS A 338 1.93 -17.03 -1.54
CA LYS A 338 2.95 -17.96 -2.04
C LYS A 338 3.74 -17.40 -3.24
N ARG A 339 3.11 -16.64 -4.13
CA ARG A 339 3.78 -15.96 -5.25
C ARG A 339 4.68 -14.83 -4.73
N ILE A 340 4.17 -13.98 -3.83
CA ILE A 340 4.92 -12.88 -3.20
C ILE A 340 6.18 -13.43 -2.51
N TYR A 341 6.06 -14.43 -1.63
CA TYR A 341 7.24 -14.99 -0.97
C TYR A 341 8.19 -15.78 -1.89
N LYS A 342 7.73 -16.28 -3.04
CA LYS A 342 8.62 -16.82 -4.07
C LYS A 342 9.43 -15.71 -4.74
N GLU A 343 8.80 -14.58 -5.03
CA GLU A 343 9.47 -13.41 -5.61
C GLU A 343 10.48 -12.80 -4.63
N VAL A 344 10.13 -12.66 -3.34
CA VAL A 344 11.07 -12.25 -2.28
C VAL A 344 12.32 -13.13 -2.28
N ALA A 345 12.15 -14.46 -2.36
CA ALA A 345 13.27 -15.40 -2.45
C ALA A 345 14.09 -15.26 -3.75
N ARG A 346 13.44 -15.05 -4.90
CA ARG A 346 14.10 -14.82 -6.19
C ARG A 346 14.95 -13.54 -6.15
N VAL A 347 14.40 -12.46 -5.61
CA VAL A 347 15.09 -11.16 -5.51
C VAL A 347 16.28 -11.25 -4.56
N LEU A 348 16.11 -11.83 -3.37
CA LEU A 348 17.20 -12.07 -2.43
C LEU A 348 18.32 -12.91 -3.08
N SER A 349 17.96 -13.95 -3.83
CA SER A 349 18.95 -14.73 -4.59
C SER A 349 19.64 -13.90 -5.67
N SER A 350 18.92 -13.03 -6.39
CA SER A 350 19.53 -12.17 -7.42
C SER A 350 20.54 -11.17 -6.85
N ILE A 351 20.39 -10.73 -5.60
CA ILE A 351 21.35 -9.87 -4.89
C ILE A 351 22.60 -10.68 -4.53
N HIS A 352 22.43 -11.85 -3.92
CA HIS A 352 23.54 -12.69 -3.48
C HIS A 352 24.35 -13.27 -4.65
N SER A 353 23.71 -13.49 -5.81
CA SER A 353 24.34 -13.97 -7.04
C SER A 353 24.98 -12.87 -7.92
N VAL A 354 25.13 -11.63 -7.43
CA VAL A 354 25.84 -10.57 -8.16
C VAL A 354 27.35 -10.88 -8.21
N ASP A 355 27.88 -11.06 -9.42
CA ASP A 355 29.32 -11.07 -9.67
C ASP A 355 29.92 -9.67 -9.44
N LEU A 356 30.48 -9.48 -8.24
CA LEU A 356 31.12 -8.25 -7.77
C LEU A 356 32.25 -7.75 -8.68
N SER A 357 32.89 -8.64 -9.45
CA SER A 357 33.96 -8.28 -10.37
C SER A 357 33.40 -7.65 -11.65
N GLN A 358 32.34 -8.24 -12.22
CA GLN A 358 31.66 -7.70 -13.41
C GLN A 358 30.99 -6.34 -13.16
N VAL A 359 30.46 -6.12 -11.95
CA VAL A 359 29.77 -4.87 -11.60
C VAL A 359 30.67 -3.83 -10.92
N GLY A 360 31.97 -4.12 -10.75
CA GLY A 360 32.92 -3.16 -10.17
C GLY A 360 32.61 -2.81 -8.72
N LEU A 361 32.26 -3.80 -7.89
CA LEU A 361 31.93 -3.66 -6.46
C LEU A 361 32.88 -4.44 -5.53
N MET A 362 34.02 -4.93 -6.01
CA MET A 362 35.01 -5.66 -5.20
C MET A 362 35.55 -4.87 -3.99
N ASP A 363 35.61 -3.55 -4.09
CA ASP A 363 36.01 -2.60 -3.04
C ASP A 363 34.82 -2.04 -2.24
N PHE A 364 33.58 -2.45 -2.54
CA PHE A 364 32.37 -1.84 -1.98
C PHE A 364 32.23 -2.03 -0.46
N GLY A 365 32.86 -3.05 0.12
CA GLY A 365 32.84 -3.30 1.56
C GLY A 365 34.14 -3.96 2.02
N PRO A 366 34.42 -4.00 3.34
CA PRO A 366 35.67 -4.56 3.82
C PRO A 366 35.74 -6.07 3.58
N SER A 367 36.86 -6.57 3.07
CA SER A 367 37.10 -7.99 2.78
C SER A 367 37.25 -8.85 4.04
N GLY A 368 37.00 -10.16 3.91
CA GLY A 368 37.08 -11.14 5.01
C GLY A 368 35.92 -11.03 6.01
N ASN A 369 35.85 -12.01 6.93
CA ASN A 369 35.48 -11.87 8.34
C ASN A 369 34.29 -10.93 8.68
N TYR A 370 33.20 -10.96 7.90
CA TYR A 370 32.05 -10.05 8.06
C TYR A 370 31.38 -10.18 9.44
N MET A 371 31.20 -11.41 9.92
CA MET A 371 30.61 -11.66 11.24
C MET A 371 31.52 -11.17 12.37
N GLU A 372 32.84 -11.46 12.34
CA GLU A 372 33.79 -10.96 13.34
C GLU A 372 33.83 -9.43 13.42
N ARG A 373 33.72 -8.72 12.28
CA ARG A 373 33.66 -7.25 12.28
C ARG A 373 32.45 -6.69 13.01
N ASN A 374 31.28 -7.29 12.79
CA ASN A 374 30.03 -6.91 13.46
C ASN A 374 30.00 -7.37 14.92
N LEU A 375 30.69 -8.47 15.24
CA LEU A 375 30.53 -9.25 16.47
C LEU A 375 31.90 -9.55 17.12
N LYS A 376 32.75 -8.52 17.25
CA LYS A 376 34.17 -8.56 17.71
C LYS A 376 34.47 -9.22 19.08
N ARG A 377 33.47 -9.81 19.74
CA ARG A 377 33.55 -10.46 21.05
C ARG A 377 32.77 -11.79 21.14
N LEU A 378 32.23 -12.30 20.03
CA LEU A 378 31.48 -13.55 20.05
C LEU A 378 32.35 -14.76 19.71
N VAL A 379 32.18 -15.82 20.52
CA VAL A 379 32.61 -17.18 20.21
C VAL A 379 31.55 -17.89 19.36
N ASN A 380 31.96 -18.95 18.65
CA ASN A 380 31.14 -19.74 17.72
C ASN A 380 30.53 -18.92 16.56
N ILE A 381 31.30 -17.97 16.03
CA ILE A 381 31.01 -17.35 14.72
C ILE A 381 31.12 -18.43 13.63
N PRO A 382 30.11 -18.60 12.75
CA PRO A 382 30.20 -19.49 11.59
C PRO A 382 31.39 -19.13 10.70
N THR A 383 32.16 -20.13 10.30
CA THR A 383 33.42 -19.97 9.53
C THR A 383 33.19 -19.72 8.03
N ASN A 384 32.01 -19.22 7.64
CA ASN A 384 31.68 -18.92 6.26
C ASN A 384 32.56 -17.77 5.73
N LYS A 385 33.01 -17.91 4.48
CA LYS A 385 33.88 -16.96 3.78
C LYS A 385 33.26 -16.43 2.48
N GLU A 386 31.97 -16.68 2.28
CA GLU A 386 31.22 -16.11 1.17
C GLU A 386 31.28 -14.57 1.23
N HIS A 387 31.59 -13.99 0.08
CA HIS A 387 31.67 -12.54 -0.12
C HIS A 387 30.70 -12.16 -1.22
N THR A 388 29.42 -12.14 -0.86
CA THR A 388 28.34 -11.66 -1.72
C THR A 388 28.08 -10.18 -1.44
N LEU A 389 27.35 -9.53 -2.34
CA LEU A 389 26.64 -8.31 -1.99
C LEU A 389 25.56 -8.67 -0.97
N VAL A 390 25.49 -7.93 0.13
CA VAL A 390 24.36 -7.96 1.07
C VAL A 390 23.70 -6.58 1.08
N HIS A 391 22.37 -6.59 0.99
CA HIS A 391 21.50 -5.42 1.15
C HIS A 391 21.60 -4.88 2.58
N GLY A 392 21.72 -5.78 3.56
CA GLY A 392 21.74 -5.46 4.96
C GLY A 392 20.34 -5.48 5.58
N ASP A 393 19.45 -4.59 5.16
CA ASP A 393 18.07 -4.53 5.69
C ASP A 393 17.07 -5.09 4.67
N PHE A 394 17.26 -6.35 4.25
CA PHE A 394 16.34 -6.98 3.29
C PHE A 394 15.07 -7.45 4.00
N ARG A 395 13.95 -6.76 3.77
CA ARG A 395 12.64 -7.01 4.39
C ARG A 395 11.50 -6.55 3.49
N LEU A 396 10.30 -7.09 3.70
CA LEU A 396 9.18 -7.02 2.75
C LEU A 396 8.72 -5.58 2.43
N ASP A 397 8.81 -4.67 3.38
CA ASP A 397 8.46 -3.26 3.27
C ASP A 397 9.56 -2.39 2.63
N ASN A 398 10.75 -2.96 2.40
CA ASN A 398 11.79 -2.37 1.56
C ASN A 398 11.69 -2.88 0.10
N LEU A 399 10.53 -3.39 -0.32
CA LEU A 399 10.27 -3.89 -1.68
C LEU A 399 9.03 -3.20 -2.28
N ILE A 400 9.22 -2.55 -3.44
CA ILE A 400 8.11 -2.08 -4.28
C ILE A 400 7.69 -3.22 -5.20
N PHE A 401 6.46 -3.70 -5.04
CA PHE A 401 5.83 -4.66 -5.94
C PHE A 401 5.00 -3.97 -7.02
N HIS A 402 4.83 -4.63 -8.17
CA HIS A 402 3.90 -4.19 -9.21
C HIS A 402 2.47 -4.03 -8.64
N PRO A 403 1.70 -2.97 -9.02
CA PRO A 403 0.39 -2.69 -8.43
C PRO A 403 -0.58 -3.88 -8.41
N THR A 404 -0.54 -4.73 -9.44
CA THR A 404 -1.47 -5.88 -9.60
C THR A 404 -0.79 -7.25 -9.63
N GLU A 405 0.55 -7.31 -9.60
CA GLU A 405 1.29 -8.57 -9.76
C GLU A 405 2.21 -8.86 -8.57
N ALA A 406 2.67 -10.11 -8.48
CA ALA A 406 3.61 -10.57 -7.45
C ALA A 406 5.06 -10.52 -7.97
N GLN A 407 5.44 -9.38 -8.56
CA GLN A 407 6.76 -9.07 -9.09
C GLN A 407 7.33 -7.84 -8.37
N VAL A 408 8.61 -7.84 -8.01
CA VAL A 408 9.29 -6.67 -7.45
C VAL A 408 9.82 -5.78 -8.58
N LEU A 409 9.50 -4.49 -8.50
CA LEU A 409 9.99 -3.43 -9.39
C LEU A 409 11.31 -2.84 -8.86
N ALA A 410 11.41 -2.61 -7.55
CA ALA A 410 12.61 -2.08 -6.91
C ALA A 410 12.78 -2.56 -5.47
N VAL A 411 14.05 -2.85 -5.10
CA VAL A 411 14.52 -2.97 -3.71
C VAL A 411 14.97 -1.59 -3.21
N LEU A 412 14.52 -1.20 -2.02
CA LEU A 412 14.73 0.10 -1.39
C LEU A 412 15.68 0.04 -0.18
N ASP A 413 16.20 1.21 0.20
CA ASP A 413 16.98 1.47 1.42
C ASP A 413 18.32 0.72 1.52
N TRP A 414 19.11 0.83 0.46
CA TRP A 414 20.49 0.32 0.35
C TRP A 414 21.50 0.98 1.31
N GLU A 415 21.08 1.80 2.29
CA GLU A 415 22.01 2.57 3.16
C GLU A 415 22.88 1.67 4.05
N MET A 416 22.40 0.45 4.37
CA MET A 416 23.15 -0.54 5.14
C MET A 416 23.95 -1.55 4.28
N SER A 417 23.97 -1.38 2.95
CA SER A 417 24.53 -2.38 2.04
C SER A 417 26.07 -2.42 2.03
N THR A 418 26.61 -3.63 1.90
CA THR A 418 28.05 -3.93 2.04
C THR A 418 28.39 -5.30 1.45
N LEU A 419 29.63 -5.76 1.64
CA LEU A 419 30.06 -7.12 1.31
C LEU A 419 30.04 -7.99 2.58
N GLY A 420 29.38 -9.15 2.49
CA GLY A 420 29.09 -9.95 3.68
C GLY A 420 28.53 -11.34 3.38
N ASP A 421 27.95 -11.94 4.42
CA ASP A 421 27.39 -13.29 4.40
C ASP A 421 25.89 -13.26 4.00
N PRO A 422 25.47 -13.99 2.96
CA PRO A 422 24.09 -14.00 2.46
C PRO A 422 23.06 -14.46 3.49
N LEU A 423 23.46 -15.30 4.46
CA LEU A 423 22.56 -15.82 5.49
C LEU A 423 22.14 -14.74 6.50
N SER A 424 22.86 -13.61 6.55
CA SER A 424 22.49 -12.46 7.39
C SER A 424 21.29 -11.67 6.86
N ASP A 425 21.17 -11.53 5.53
CA ASP A 425 19.98 -10.94 4.91
C ASP A 425 18.82 -11.93 4.90
N LEU A 426 19.08 -13.23 4.73
CA LEU A 426 18.04 -14.26 4.86
C LEU A 426 17.42 -14.29 6.26
N ALA A 427 18.25 -14.20 7.31
CA ALA A 427 17.77 -14.12 8.69
C ALA A 427 17.02 -12.81 8.97
N SER A 428 17.45 -11.68 8.40
CA SER A 428 16.73 -10.40 8.49
C SER A 428 15.36 -10.48 7.81
N CYS A 429 15.30 -11.04 6.60
CA CYS A 429 14.08 -11.23 5.81
C CYS A 429 13.05 -12.13 6.49
N LEU A 430 13.50 -13.18 7.17
CA LEU A 430 12.65 -14.15 7.85
C LEU A 430 12.48 -13.87 9.34
N PHE A 431 13.04 -12.79 9.87
CA PHE A 431 12.99 -12.45 11.29
C PHE A 431 11.54 -12.32 11.81
N ALA A 432 10.68 -11.63 11.06
CA ALA A 432 9.25 -11.52 11.37
C ALA A 432 8.50 -12.86 11.29
N HIS A 433 9.07 -13.86 10.62
CA HIS A 433 8.54 -15.21 10.43
C HIS A 433 9.20 -16.27 11.32
N TYR A 434 10.06 -15.89 12.29
CA TYR A 434 10.79 -16.86 13.10
C TYR A 434 9.89 -17.88 13.82
N PHE A 435 8.72 -17.44 14.30
CA PHE A 435 7.71 -18.33 14.90
C PHE A 435 6.80 -19.04 13.88
N SER A 436 6.91 -18.71 12.59
CA SER A 436 6.16 -19.27 11.46
C SER A 436 7.06 -20.18 10.62
N SER A 437 7.12 -21.46 11.00
CA SER A 437 7.93 -22.46 10.29
C SER A 437 7.52 -22.61 8.82
N GLN A 438 6.24 -22.42 8.47
CA GLN A 438 5.74 -22.63 7.11
C GLN A 438 6.30 -21.62 6.10
N VAL A 439 6.38 -20.32 6.45
CA VAL A 439 6.96 -19.29 5.57
C VAL A 439 8.48 -19.46 5.49
N THR A 440 9.11 -19.69 6.63
CA THR A 440 10.56 -19.92 6.76
C THR A 440 11.01 -21.09 5.88
N SER A 441 10.43 -22.29 6.05
CA SER A 441 10.76 -23.46 5.23
C SER A 441 10.40 -23.28 3.76
N PHE A 442 9.35 -22.51 3.43
CA PHE A 442 9.03 -22.22 2.03
C PHE A 442 10.09 -21.34 1.37
N VAL A 443 10.45 -20.19 1.95
CA VAL A 443 11.47 -19.29 1.38
C VAL A 443 12.83 -20.00 1.24
N VAL A 444 13.27 -20.72 2.27
CA VAL A 444 14.51 -21.53 2.25
C VAL A 444 14.46 -22.63 1.17
N SER A 445 13.28 -23.13 0.79
CA SER A 445 13.14 -24.09 -0.32
C SER A 445 13.26 -23.47 -1.72
N GLN A 446 13.09 -22.15 -1.86
CA GLN A 446 13.14 -21.45 -3.16
C GLN A 446 14.52 -20.87 -3.48
N LEU A 447 15.46 -20.87 -2.52
CA LEU A 447 16.86 -20.54 -2.76
C LEU A 447 17.57 -21.75 -3.38
N CYS A 448 17.75 -21.74 -4.70
CA CYS A 448 18.26 -22.90 -5.43
C CYS A 448 19.75 -23.18 -5.20
N ASP A 449 20.58 -22.13 -5.12
CA ASP A 449 22.05 -22.25 -5.23
C ASP A 449 22.83 -21.81 -3.97
N GLN A 450 22.13 -21.41 -2.90
CA GLN A 450 22.77 -20.94 -1.65
C GLN A 450 22.98 -22.08 -0.66
N LYS A 451 24.09 -22.05 0.09
CA LYS A 451 24.37 -22.98 1.19
C LYS A 451 23.22 -22.92 2.21
N LYS A 452 22.43 -23.98 2.32
CA LYS A 452 21.38 -24.09 3.35
C LYS A 452 22.05 -24.13 4.73
N PRO A 453 21.67 -23.24 5.67
CA PRO A 453 22.29 -23.20 6.99
C PRO A 453 21.96 -24.47 7.77
N THR A 454 22.92 -24.98 8.54
CA THR A 454 22.61 -25.93 9.61
C THR A 454 21.72 -25.25 10.67
N ALA A 455 21.04 -26.04 11.52
CA ALA A 455 20.19 -25.47 12.57
C ALA A 455 20.96 -24.51 13.49
N LEU A 456 22.21 -24.84 13.85
CA LEU A 456 23.06 -24.01 14.70
C LEU A 456 23.51 -22.71 13.99
N GLU A 457 23.83 -22.76 12.70
CA GLU A 457 24.10 -21.55 11.90
C GLU A 457 22.85 -20.67 11.81
N TRP A 458 21.68 -21.27 11.58
CA TRP A 458 20.42 -20.53 11.49
C TRP A 458 20.07 -19.82 12.80
N ASP A 459 20.14 -20.52 13.93
CA ASP A 459 19.89 -19.95 15.26
C ASP A 459 20.90 -18.82 15.58
N PHE A 460 22.16 -18.94 15.15
CA PHE A 460 23.13 -17.85 15.23
C PHE A 460 22.71 -16.63 14.38
N TYR A 461 22.31 -16.81 13.11
CA TYR A 461 21.93 -15.68 12.26
C TYR A 461 20.62 -15.02 12.68
N VAL A 462 19.66 -15.77 13.23
CA VAL A 462 18.46 -15.19 13.85
C VAL A 462 18.83 -14.37 15.09
N ALA A 463 19.73 -14.87 15.95
CA ALA A 463 20.21 -14.12 17.10
C ALA A 463 20.99 -12.85 16.70
N PHE A 464 21.74 -12.91 15.59
CA PHE A 464 22.38 -11.74 14.99
C PHE A 464 21.37 -10.72 14.44
N ALA A 465 20.32 -11.16 13.74
CA ALA A 465 19.24 -10.30 13.28
C ALA A 465 18.49 -9.64 14.44
N ALA A 466 18.26 -10.36 15.54
CA ALA A 466 17.73 -9.83 16.80
C ALA A 466 18.66 -8.75 17.39
N PHE A 467 19.96 -9.02 17.54
CA PHE A 467 20.94 -8.05 18.02
C PHE A 467 20.97 -6.77 17.15
N ARG A 468 20.96 -6.92 15.82
CA ARG A 468 20.91 -5.80 14.87
C ARG A 468 19.64 -4.96 15.04
N ASN A 469 18.48 -5.60 15.15
CA ASN A 469 17.22 -4.93 15.43
C ASN A 469 17.24 -4.18 16.77
N ALA A 470 17.93 -4.72 17.80
CA ALA A 470 18.12 -4.02 19.07
C ALA A 470 18.98 -2.74 18.92
N VAL A 471 20.04 -2.79 18.12
CA VAL A 471 20.90 -1.62 17.84
C VAL A 471 20.14 -0.55 17.05
N LEU A 472 19.42 -0.93 15.99
CA LEU A 472 18.59 0.00 15.19
C LEU A 472 17.51 0.66 16.05
N ALA A 473 16.78 -0.13 16.85
CA ALA A 473 15.79 0.37 17.80
C ALA A 473 16.39 1.35 18.84
N THR A 474 17.62 1.09 19.30
CA THR A 474 18.34 1.98 20.21
C THR A 474 18.66 3.32 19.53
N GLY A 475 19.06 3.30 18.25
CA GLY A 475 19.30 4.51 17.46
C GLY A 475 18.04 5.33 17.18
N VAL A 476 16.89 4.68 16.95
CA VAL A 476 15.58 5.35 16.84
C VAL A 476 15.18 5.99 18.18
N TYR A 477 15.25 5.24 19.28
CA TYR A 477 14.89 5.74 20.60
C TYR A 477 15.83 6.84 21.10
N ARG A 478 17.13 6.79 20.77
CA ARG A 478 18.09 7.85 21.10
C ARG A 478 17.73 9.16 20.38
N ARG A 479 17.42 9.12 19.08
CA ARG A 479 16.94 10.29 18.33
C ARG A 479 15.63 10.86 18.89
N PHE A 480 14.77 10.03 19.49
CA PHE A 480 13.59 10.51 20.23
C PHE A 480 13.96 11.27 21.50
N LEU A 481 14.87 10.74 22.32
CA LEU A 481 15.36 11.41 23.53
C LEU A 481 16.08 12.74 23.23
N ASP A 482 16.82 12.80 22.11
CA ASP A 482 17.48 14.01 21.63
C ASP A 482 16.52 15.00 20.91
N GLY A 483 15.22 14.68 20.86
CA GLY A 483 14.19 15.54 20.25
C GLY A 483 14.12 15.51 18.72
N GLN A 484 15.01 14.74 18.07
CA GLN A 484 15.25 14.67 16.61
C GLN A 484 14.40 13.61 15.88
N ALA A 485 13.57 12.82 16.59
CA ALA A 485 12.68 11.87 15.94
C ALA A 485 11.51 12.57 15.23
N SER A 486 11.34 12.29 13.93
CA SER A 486 10.31 12.91 13.10
C SER A 486 8.88 12.54 13.54
N ASN A 487 8.63 11.27 13.89
CA ASN A 487 7.41 10.85 14.58
C ASN A 487 7.74 10.47 16.02
N LYS A 488 7.45 11.40 16.95
CA LYS A 488 7.76 11.26 18.38
C LYS A 488 6.98 10.13 19.05
N GLU A 489 5.70 9.93 18.70
CA GLU A 489 4.87 8.87 19.30
C GLU A 489 5.33 7.47 18.85
N SER A 490 5.61 7.30 17.56
CA SER A 490 6.14 6.04 17.04
C SER A 490 7.55 5.75 17.55
N ALA A 491 8.43 6.74 17.62
CA ALA A 491 9.79 6.56 18.13
C ALA A 491 9.84 6.26 19.63
N ALA A 492 8.92 6.79 20.44
CA ALA A 492 8.79 6.43 21.86
C ALA A 492 8.51 4.94 22.09
N LYS A 493 7.77 4.28 21.18
CA LYS A 493 7.43 2.85 21.28
C LYS A 493 8.66 1.94 21.19
N PHE A 494 9.78 2.43 20.65
CA PHE A 494 11.05 1.68 20.59
C PHE A 494 11.76 1.57 21.96
N ALA A 495 11.36 2.30 23.00
CA ALA A 495 12.01 2.28 24.32
C ALA A 495 12.21 0.88 24.92
N GLN A 496 11.27 -0.04 24.70
CA GLN A 496 11.33 -1.42 25.19
C GLN A 496 11.90 -2.42 24.18
N MET A 497 12.05 -2.02 22.91
CA MET A 497 12.36 -2.92 21.80
C MET A 497 13.77 -3.54 21.90
N PRO A 498 14.85 -2.80 22.24
CA PRO A 498 16.19 -3.38 22.36
C PRO A 498 16.26 -4.53 23.36
N LYS A 499 15.61 -4.37 24.53
CA LYS A 499 15.56 -5.42 25.55
C LYS A 499 14.86 -6.69 25.03
N LYS A 500 13.66 -6.55 24.46
CA LYS A 500 12.88 -7.68 23.92
C LYS A 500 13.63 -8.42 22.80
N MET A 501 14.35 -7.69 21.95
CA MET A 501 15.15 -8.26 20.88
C MET A 501 16.38 -9.01 21.41
N ILE A 502 17.08 -8.47 22.41
CA ILE A 502 18.20 -9.17 23.07
C ILE A 502 17.70 -10.44 23.79
N GLU A 503 16.58 -10.36 24.51
CA GLU A 503 15.93 -11.50 25.17
C GLU A 503 15.51 -12.59 24.16
N LEU A 504 15.03 -12.19 22.97
CA LEU A 504 14.74 -13.13 21.89
C LEU A 504 16.01 -13.80 21.36
N GLY A 505 17.05 -13.03 21.02
CA GLY A 505 18.32 -13.59 20.52
C GLY A 505 18.97 -14.57 21.52
N LEU A 506 19.01 -14.20 22.81
CA LEU A 506 19.43 -15.09 23.90
C LEU A 506 18.61 -16.38 23.92
N LYS A 507 17.27 -16.28 23.87
CA LYS A 507 16.37 -17.43 23.87
C LYS A 507 16.61 -18.36 22.68
N VAL A 508 16.91 -17.82 21.49
CA VAL A 508 17.27 -18.62 20.32
C VAL A 508 18.54 -19.43 20.61
N THR A 509 19.65 -18.76 20.98
CA THR A 509 20.92 -19.44 21.30
C THR A 509 20.89 -20.36 22.52
N GLY A 510 19.93 -20.18 23.43
CA GLY A 510 19.85 -20.89 24.71
C GLY A 510 19.27 -22.31 24.65
N HIS A 511 18.86 -22.81 23.48
CA HIS A 511 18.27 -24.17 23.34
C HIS A 511 19.33 -25.29 23.39
N GLN A 512 19.87 -25.57 24.57
CA GLN A 512 20.71 -26.75 24.77
C GLN A 512 19.91 -28.07 24.65
N ALA A 513 20.25 -28.85 23.63
CA ALA A 513 20.33 -30.31 23.62
C ALA A 513 19.10 -31.18 23.96
N THR A 514 17.91 -30.62 24.23
CA THR A 514 16.72 -31.41 24.64
C THR A 514 15.46 -31.21 23.80
N ALA A 515 15.48 -30.31 22.82
CA ALA A 515 14.37 -30.10 21.88
C ALA A 515 14.85 -30.19 20.43
N THR A 516 14.17 -31.01 19.62
CA THR A 516 14.47 -31.17 18.18
C THR A 516 14.26 -29.84 17.44
N PRO A 517 15.22 -29.33 16.63
CA PRO A 517 15.06 -28.10 15.88
C PRO A 517 13.86 -28.17 14.91
N ARG A 518 12.86 -27.31 15.12
CA ARG A 518 11.55 -27.36 14.41
C ARG A 518 11.56 -26.94 12.93
N ILE A 519 12.74 -26.91 12.30
CA ILE A 519 13.00 -26.14 11.08
C ILE A 519 13.29 -27.01 9.84
N MET A 520 13.72 -28.27 10.01
CA MET A 520 14.12 -29.16 8.89
C MET A 520 13.57 -30.59 8.94
N ASN A 521 12.27 -30.77 9.22
CA ASN A 521 11.58 -32.06 9.04
C ASN A 521 11.36 -32.40 7.55
N GLY A 522 12.45 -32.48 6.77
CA GLY A 522 12.44 -32.68 5.32
C GLY A 522 13.84 -32.73 4.67
N VAL A 523 14.92 -32.56 5.44
CA VAL A 523 16.30 -32.81 5.00
C VAL A 523 16.96 -33.70 6.06
N SER A 524 17.50 -34.84 5.66
CA SER A 524 18.23 -35.74 6.56
C SER A 524 19.54 -35.12 7.00
N ILE A 525 19.72 -34.94 8.31
CA ILE A 525 20.95 -34.41 8.92
C ILE A 525 21.71 -35.60 9.52
N GLU A 526 22.92 -35.86 9.03
CA GLU A 526 23.86 -36.74 9.73
C GLU A 526 24.34 -36.07 11.03
N GLN A 527 24.31 -36.82 12.13
CA GLN A 527 24.71 -36.31 13.44
C GLN A 527 26.24 -36.26 13.56
N ASN A 528 26.76 -35.17 14.12
CA ASN A 528 28.09 -35.15 14.71
C ASN A 528 28.05 -34.29 15.97
N GLU A 529 28.46 -34.86 17.10
CA GLU A 529 28.33 -34.25 18.42
C GLU A 529 29.65 -33.56 18.82
N ASN A 530 29.62 -32.29 19.27
CA ASN A 530 30.13 -31.86 20.58
C ASN A 530 30.08 -30.33 20.82
N ILE A 531 30.49 -29.94 22.04
CA ILE A 531 30.76 -28.59 22.55
C ILE A 531 29.50 -27.81 22.99
N GLY A 532 29.34 -27.66 24.31
CA GLY A 532 28.19 -26.99 24.95
C GLY A 532 28.32 -25.47 25.06
N PHE A 533 27.20 -24.78 24.89
CA PHE A 533 27.11 -23.32 24.79
C PHE A 533 26.33 -22.67 25.96
N VAL A 534 26.87 -22.69 27.19
CA VAL A 534 26.37 -21.86 28.32
C VAL A 534 27.56 -21.29 29.10
N ARG A 535 27.95 -20.06 28.72
CA ARG A 535 28.72 -19.04 29.47
C ARG A 535 28.82 -17.83 28.54
N TRP A 536 27.75 -17.04 28.51
CA TRP A 536 27.52 -16.02 27.49
C TRP A 536 26.70 -14.89 28.12
N LEU A 537 27.18 -13.66 27.95
CA LEU A 537 27.07 -12.55 28.93
C LEU A 537 27.86 -12.79 30.24
#